data_AF-A0A6G2BE43-F1
#
_entry.id   AF-A0A6G2BE43-F1
#
_cell.length_a   1.000
_cell.length_b   1.000
_cell.length_c   1.000
_cell.angle_alpha   90.00
_cell.angle_beta   90.00
_cell.angle_gamma   90.00
#
_symmetry.space_group_name_H-M   'P 1'
#
loop_
_entity.id
_entity.type
_entity.pdbx_description
1 polymer ?
#
loop_
_entity_poly.entity_id
_entity_poly.type
_entity_poly.pdbx_seq_one_letter_code
_entity_poly.pdbx_strand_id
1 'polypeptide(L)'
;MSETAAQRLLRRDSRTAKVAAHESVALPTSGAEALLRALRSGEAVLALYHQGMTGHAALTADALILLGGISASRVTRVPKPLAILRPAHGIRDSVDVSVEGRRVGLWGSELDKEGDLLLRAGELVPDPLAEDPRTAAAAAGESALPTDGQKKALLEALGPDEAVRSFYHDGWNCAALTENGLVLLRGITRPVAVRVPGPLWILRRAHGASGTVEVLVHGRPHKLRGSKLDPKGKLLEAAGEPLPPDSPLRLGRGTRSSAWVGRHPVLVCTVVFAVFLAGLGAVADQGPGPGEKEGAEAVVARGQAEPTGTLTVPSYRGVPLTTAAARAHRHAWRTVSAADASSARRPVKITETGWRVCFQRPSHGETVHPSGMALTLYAVPEREECPRWPGGSSRVVMPDLVGERFGDASQVLGDLDLGRPLPLHAHTGKRLDGESRDPADWRVCRQRPEPDTEVSTTTGVDLWLIGPGNPCAEPSPTPTPKPEPKPKPKPEPRPRPSYGITTGGSTSGGSTGGGSSSGTGSTGGGSFGGSGGSTGARFGQYCSPVGATATTVDGRPAKCFMGKDGRARWGYGSG
;
A
#
# COMPACT_ATOMS: atom_id res chain seq x y z
N MET A 1 -1.61 -31.12 14.98
CA MET A 1 -2.83 -30.82 14.22
C MET A 1 -3.29 -32.09 13.53
N SER A 2 -4.59 -32.38 13.52
CA SER A 2 -5.11 -33.54 12.78
C SER A 2 -4.89 -33.36 11.28
N GLU A 3 -4.63 -34.47 10.58
CA GLU A 3 -4.44 -34.46 9.14
C GLU A 3 -5.72 -33.99 8.43
N THR A 4 -5.59 -33.05 7.49
CA THR A 4 -6.73 -32.53 6.72
C THR A 4 -7.22 -33.56 5.71
N ALA A 5 -8.48 -33.43 5.24
CA ALA A 5 -9.02 -34.31 4.21
C ALA A 5 -8.20 -34.26 2.90
N ALA A 6 -7.78 -33.06 2.50
CA ALA A 6 -6.90 -32.84 1.35
C ALA A 6 -5.56 -33.56 1.50
N GLN A 7 -4.93 -33.48 2.68
CA GLN A 7 -3.63 -34.13 2.92
C GLN A 7 -3.75 -35.65 2.91
N ARG A 8 -4.81 -36.22 3.50
CA ARG A 8 -5.11 -37.65 3.39
C ARG A 8 -5.29 -38.10 1.94
N LEU A 9 -6.00 -37.30 1.13
CA LEU A 9 -6.22 -37.59 -0.28
C LEU A 9 -4.88 -37.63 -1.05
N LEU A 10 -4.03 -36.60 -0.87
CA LEU A 10 -2.72 -36.53 -1.51
C LEU A 10 -1.74 -37.61 -1.02
N ARG A 11 -1.83 -38.06 0.25
CA ARG A 11 -0.99 -39.15 0.75
C ARG A 11 -1.35 -40.52 0.20
N ARG A 12 -2.60 -40.73 -0.24
CA ARG A 12 -3.06 -41.99 -0.82
C ARG A 12 -2.66 -42.17 -2.29
N ASP A 13 -2.41 -41.09 -3.01
CA ASP A 13 -1.94 -41.14 -4.40
C ASP A 13 -0.41 -41.17 -4.44
N SER A 14 0.17 -42.20 -5.06
CA SER A 14 1.63 -42.40 -5.12
C SER A 14 2.38 -41.25 -5.78
N ARG A 15 1.71 -40.48 -6.66
CA ARG A 15 2.27 -39.33 -7.37
C ARG A 15 2.47 -38.12 -6.46
N THR A 16 1.74 -38.03 -5.35
CA THR A 16 1.78 -36.90 -4.40
C THR A 16 2.21 -37.30 -3.00
N ALA A 17 2.24 -38.59 -2.68
CA ALA A 17 2.45 -39.11 -1.33
C ALA A 17 3.74 -38.59 -0.67
N LYS A 18 4.86 -38.58 -1.42
CA LYS A 18 6.15 -38.08 -0.90
C LYS A 18 6.07 -36.60 -0.50
N VAL A 19 5.48 -35.77 -1.35
CA VAL A 19 5.35 -34.34 -1.09
C VAL A 19 4.38 -34.07 0.06
N ALA A 20 3.23 -34.75 0.08
CA ALA A 20 2.24 -34.61 1.15
C ALA A 20 2.71 -35.14 2.52
N ALA A 21 3.79 -35.93 2.57
CA ALA A 21 4.43 -36.34 3.81
C ALA A 21 5.25 -35.22 4.46
N HIS A 22 5.83 -34.32 3.66
CA HIS A 22 6.76 -33.28 4.12
C HIS A 22 6.19 -31.86 4.04
N GLU A 23 5.31 -31.58 3.09
CA GLU A 23 4.70 -30.27 2.89
C GLU A 23 3.52 -30.04 3.86
N SER A 24 3.45 -28.82 4.39
CA SER A 24 2.33 -28.35 5.22
C SER A 24 1.39 -27.39 4.47
N VAL A 25 1.62 -27.17 3.17
CA VAL A 25 0.82 -26.28 2.32
C VAL A 25 -0.65 -26.69 2.40
N ALA A 26 -1.46 -25.82 3.00
CA ALA A 26 -2.88 -26.04 3.21
C ALA A 26 -3.65 -25.89 1.89
N LEU A 27 -3.69 -26.97 1.11
CA LEU A 27 -4.57 -27.10 -0.05
C LEU A 27 -6.00 -27.38 0.39
N PRO A 28 -7.01 -26.69 -0.18
CA PRO A 28 -8.40 -27.10 -0.02
C PRO A 28 -8.62 -28.46 -0.70
N THR A 29 -9.59 -29.24 -0.22
CA THR A 29 -9.91 -30.58 -0.78
C THR A 29 -10.16 -30.53 -2.29
N SER A 30 -10.91 -29.52 -2.75
CA SER A 30 -11.17 -29.30 -4.18
C SER A 30 -9.89 -29.02 -4.99
N GLY A 31 -8.91 -28.34 -4.40
CA GLY A 31 -7.60 -28.10 -4.99
C GLY A 31 -6.78 -29.39 -5.10
N ALA A 32 -6.82 -30.25 -4.08
CA ALA A 32 -6.18 -31.57 -4.12
C ALA A 32 -6.79 -32.46 -5.21
N GLU A 33 -8.12 -32.52 -5.33
CA GLU A 33 -8.82 -33.26 -6.39
C GLU A 33 -8.51 -32.71 -7.79
N ALA A 34 -8.45 -31.38 -7.94
CA ALA A 34 -8.07 -30.74 -9.20
C ALA A 34 -6.62 -31.09 -9.59
N LEU A 35 -5.70 -31.09 -8.63
CA LEU A 35 -4.31 -31.50 -8.84
C LEU A 35 -4.22 -32.95 -9.30
N LEU A 36 -4.87 -33.88 -8.59
CA LEU A 36 -4.83 -35.31 -8.94
C LEU A 36 -5.39 -35.61 -10.33
N ARG A 37 -6.41 -34.87 -10.77
CA ARG A 37 -6.95 -34.94 -12.13
C ARG A 37 -6.02 -34.33 -13.18
N ALA A 38 -5.26 -33.31 -12.82
CA ALA A 38 -4.33 -32.62 -13.71
C ALA A 38 -3.00 -33.36 -13.94
N LEU A 39 -2.63 -34.23 -13.00
CA LEU A 39 -1.43 -35.07 -13.09
C LEU A 39 -1.62 -36.17 -14.15
N ARG A 40 -0.62 -36.33 -15.02
CA ARG A 40 -0.57 -37.42 -16.00
C ARG A 40 -0.17 -38.74 -15.32
N SER A 41 -0.30 -39.84 -16.05
CA SER A 41 0.22 -41.14 -15.60
C SER A 41 1.74 -41.09 -15.49
N GLY A 42 2.29 -41.59 -14.38
CA GLY A 42 3.73 -41.57 -14.09
C GLY A 42 4.31 -40.22 -13.65
N GLU A 43 3.51 -39.15 -13.66
CA GLU A 43 3.96 -37.83 -13.25
C GLU A 43 3.94 -37.70 -11.72
N ALA A 44 5.07 -37.36 -11.09
CA ALA A 44 5.17 -37.11 -9.67
C ALA A 44 5.28 -35.61 -9.36
N VAL A 45 4.62 -35.18 -8.28
CA VAL A 45 4.80 -33.82 -7.74
C VAL A 45 6.11 -33.77 -6.99
N LEU A 46 6.88 -32.71 -7.22
CA LEU A 46 8.18 -32.44 -6.60
C LEU A 46 8.05 -31.46 -5.42
N ALA A 47 7.19 -30.45 -5.57
CA ALA A 47 6.96 -29.41 -4.56
C ALA A 47 5.57 -28.77 -4.71
N LEU A 48 5.04 -28.21 -3.62
CA LEU A 48 3.79 -27.47 -3.58
C LEU A 48 4.05 -26.03 -3.13
N TYR A 49 3.40 -25.07 -3.78
CA TYR A 49 3.59 -23.65 -3.53
C TYR A 49 2.25 -22.95 -3.30
N HIS A 50 2.29 -21.84 -2.58
CA HIS A 50 1.24 -20.83 -2.58
C HIS A 50 1.38 -19.91 -3.80
N GLN A 51 0.26 -19.52 -4.37
CA GLN A 51 0.16 -18.57 -5.49
C GLN A 51 -0.78 -17.42 -5.11
N GLY A 52 -0.24 -16.23 -4.89
CA GLY A 52 -1.07 -15.10 -4.47
C GLY A 52 -1.72 -15.32 -3.09
N MET A 53 -2.85 -14.67 -2.82
CA MET A 53 -3.54 -14.83 -1.53
C MET A 53 -4.30 -16.16 -1.39
N THR A 54 -4.74 -16.76 -2.50
CA THR A 54 -5.72 -17.87 -2.47
C THR A 54 -5.43 -19.01 -3.43
N GLY A 55 -4.42 -18.88 -4.30
CA GLY A 55 -4.06 -19.91 -5.27
C GLY A 55 -2.99 -20.83 -4.73
N HIS A 56 -2.80 -21.95 -5.44
CA HIS A 56 -1.75 -22.93 -5.17
C HIS A 56 -1.10 -23.35 -6.48
N ALA A 57 0.10 -23.87 -6.41
CA ALA A 57 0.78 -24.47 -7.55
C ALA A 57 1.49 -25.76 -7.17
N ALA A 58 1.65 -26.67 -8.12
CA ALA A 58 2.42 -27.88 -7.96
C ALA A 58 3.49 -27.96 -9.06
N LEU A 59 4.74 -28.15 -8.67
CA LEU A 59 5.82 -28.38 -9.61
C LEU A 59 5.99 -29.88 -9.82
N THR A 60 6.09 -30.31 -11.08
CA THR A 60 6.39 -31.70 -11.47
C THR A 60 7.70 -31.77 -12.24
N ALA A 61 8.08 -32.96 -12.71
CA ALA A 61 9.25 -33.11 -13.58
C ALA A 61 9.10 -32.33 -14.90
N ASP A 62 7.87 -32.22 -15.44
CA ASP A 62 7.63 -31.72 -16.80
C ASP A 62 6.93 -30.35 -16.84
N ALA A 63 6.25 -29.95 -15.77
CA ALA A 63 5.40 -28.76 -15.77
C ALA A 63 5.25 -28.11 -14.41
N LEU A 64 4.80 -26.86 -14.42
CA LEU A 64 4.19 -26.18 -13.28
C LEU A 64 2.66 -26.19 -13.47
N ILE A 65 1.94 -26.74 -12.51
CA ILE A 65 0.47 -26.80 -12.52
C ILE A 65 -0.06 -25.74 -11.57
N LEU A 66 -0.68 -24.69 -12.12
CA LEU A 66 -1.37 -23.67 -11.34
C LEU A 66 -2.81 -24.10 -11.05
N LEU A 67 -3.17 -24.04 -9.78
CA LEU A 67 -4.50 -24.33 -9.25
C LEU A 67 -5.12 -22.97 -8.90
N GLY A 68 -5.93 -22.42 -9.81
CA GLY A 68 -6.57 -21.11 -9.64
C GLY A 68 -7.40 -21.03 -8.36
N GLY A 69 -7.56 -19.80 -7.82
CA GLY A 69 -8.05 -19.49 -6.46
C GLY A 69 -9.45 -20.00 -6.07
N ILE A 70 -10.29 -19.15 -5.48
CA ILE A 70 -11.49 -19.57 -4.71
C ILE A 70 -12.42 -20.55 -5.48
N SER A 71 -12.45 -20.50 -6.82
CA SER A 71 -12.96 -21.59 -7.65
C SER A 71 -11.79 -22.41 -8.22
N ALA A 72 -11.47 -23.57 -7.61
CA ALA A 72 -10.46 -24.53 -8.07
C ALA A 72 -10.76 -25.16 -9.45
N SER A 73 -11.67 -24.57 -10.24
CA SER A 73 -12.12 -25.03 -11.55
C SER A 73 -11.12 -24.73 -12.67
N ARG A 74 -10.23 -23.74 -12.51
CA ARG A 74 -9.25 -23.38 -13.54
C ARG A 74 -7.87 -23.92 -13.18
N VAL A 75 -7.52 -25.05 -13.80
CA VAL A 75 -6.16 -25.59 -13.78
C VAL A 75 -5.41 -25.09 -15.02
N THR A 76 -4.24 -24.49 -14.83
CA THR A 76 -3.35 -24.06 -15.93
C THR A 76 -2.05 -24.83 -15.84
N ARG A 77 -1.67 -25.52 -16.92
CA ARG A 77 -0.44 -26.31 -16.97
C ARG A 77 0.60 -25.58 -17.81
N VAL A 78 1.73 -25.25 -17.21
CA VAL A 78 2.83 -24.50 -17.84
C VAL A 78 3.99 -25.47 -18.07
N PRO A 79 4.31 -25.83 -19.33
CA PRO A 79 5.43 -26.73 -19.61
C PRO A 79 6.77 -26.08 -19.27
N LYS A 80 7.78 -26.90 -18.97
CA LYS A 80 9.18 -26.45 -18.84
C LYS A 80 9.83 -26.20 -20.22
N PRO A 81 10.89 -25.37 -20.30
CA PRO A 81 11.47 -24.57 -19.22
C PRO A 81 10.53 -23.44 -18.78
N LEU A 82 10.42 -23.22 -17.48
CA LEU A 82 9.67 -22.09 -16.93
C LEU A 82 10.42 -20.79 -17.21
N ALA A 83 9.70 -19.73 -17.57
CA ALA A 83 10.28 -18.39 -17.68
C ALA A 83 10.40 -17.77 -16.28
N ILE A 84 11.58 -17.89 -15.64
CA ILE A 84 11.84 -17.31 -14.32
C ILE A 84 12.06 -15.82 -14.49
N LEU A 85 11.18 -15.00 -13.94
CA LEU A 85 11.30 -13.54 -13.97
C LEU A 85 12.19 -13.02 -12.84
N ARG A 86 12.16 -13.72 -11.70
CA ARG A 86 12.99 -13.35 -10.55
C ARG A 86 13.26 -14.56 -9.66
N PRO A 87 14.52 -14.77 -9.23
CA PRO A 87 14.84 -15.80 -8.26
C PRO A 87 14.21 -15.52 -6.89
N ALA A 88 14.35 -16.48 -5.97
CA ALA A 88 13.81 -16.39 -4.62
C ALA A 88 14.20 -15.07 -3.95
N HIS A 89 13.19 -14.33 -3.46
CA HIS A 89 13.41 -13.02 -2.86
C HIS A 89 12.41 -12.70 -1.74
N GLY A 90 12.82 -11.77 -0.88
CA GLY A 90 12.00 -11.27 0.23
C GLY A 90 11.92 -12.23 1.40
N ILE A 91 11.06 -11.93 2.37
CA ILE A 91 10.93 -12.69 3.64
C ILE A 91 10.30 -14.08 3.42
N ARG A 92 9.63 -14.28 2.28
CA ARG A 92 8.93 -15.53 1.93
C ARG A 92 9.66 -16.34 0.86
N ASP A 93 10.85 -15.90 0.46
CA ASP A 93 11.64 -16.54 -0.61
C ASP A 93 10.81 -16.79 -1.87
N SER A 94 10.04 -15.77 -2.28
CA SER A 94 9.11 -15.93 -3.39
C SER A 94 9.88 -15.96 -4.70
N VAL A 95 9.53 -16.88 -5.60
CA VAL A 95 10.04 -16.94 -6.97
C VAL A 95 8.96 -16.40 -7.90
N ASP A 96 9.33 -15.49 -8.80
CA ASP A 96 8.41 -14.98 -9.82
C ASP A 96 8.61 -15.72 -11.13
N VAL A 97 7.53 -16.25 -11.68
CA VAL A 97 7.52 -16.92 -12.99
C VAL A 97 6.56 -16.23 -13.95
N SER A 98 6.88 -16.23 -15.24
CA SER A 98 5.98 -15.74 -16.29
C SER A 98 5.11 -16.88 -16.80
N VAL A 99 3.79 -16.70 -16.71
CA VAL A 99 2.80 -17.65 -17.20
C VAL A 99 1.89 -16.90 -18.16
N GLU A 100 1.95 -17.25 -19.44
CA GLU A 100 1.19 -16.57 -20.51
C GLU A 100 1.43 -15.04 -20.51
N GLY A 101 2.67 -14.61 -20.25
CA GLY A 101 3.04 -13.19 -20.15
C GLY A 101 2.59 -12.50 -18.86
N ARG A 102 2.07 -13.23 -17.88
CA ARG A 102 1.67 -12.70 -16.57
C ARG A 102 2.64 -13.16 -15.50
N ARG A 103 3.06 -12.23 -14.64
CA ARG A 103 3.85 -12.54 -13.45
C ARG A 103 3.03 -13.29 -12.43
N VAL A 104 3.55 -14.43 -11.98
CA VAL A 104 3.00 -15.27 -10.93
C VAL A 104 4.06 -15.48 -9.85
N GLY A 105 3.81 -14.96 -8.65
CA GLY A 105 4.66 -15.18 -7.48
C GLY A 105 4.31 -16.50 -6.81
N LEU A 106 5.30 -17.35 -6.61
CA LEU A 106 5.22 -18.65 -5.93
C LEU A 106 6.04 -18.61 -4.65
N TRP A 107 5.54 -19.18 -3.55
CA TRP A 107 6.29 -19.24 -2.28
C TRP A 107 5.78 -20.34 -1.34
N GLY A 108 6.50 -20.58 -0.25
CA GLY A 108 6.02 -21.37 0.88
C GLY A 108 6.06 -22.89 0.69
N SER A 109 6.92 -23.39 -0.20
CA SER A 109 7.25 -24.82 -0.25
C SER A 109 8.26 -25.15 0.84
N GLU A 110 7.98 -26.16 1.66
CA GLU A 110 8.93 -26.72 2.63
C GLU A 110 10.05 -27.53 1.97
N LEU A 111 9.78 -28.12 0.79
CA LEU A 111 10.75 -28.88 0.00
C LEU A 111 11.61 -28.01 -0.92
N ASP A 112 11.17 -26.78 -1.18
CA ASP A 112 11.84 -25.82 -2.06
C ASP A 112 11.95 -24.43 -1.42
N LYS A 113 12.49 -24.38 -0.20
CA LYS A 113 12.57 -23.14 0.59
C LYS A 113 13.32 -22.02 -0.12
N GLU A 114 14.37 -22.37 -0.84
CA GLU A 114 15.23 -21.42 -1.56
C GLU A 114 14.82 -21.23 -3.02
N GLY A 115 13.76 -21.93 -3.49
CA GLY A 115 13.30 -21.85 -4.87
C GLY A 115 14.17 -22.57 -5.91
N ASP A 116 15.19 -23.32 -5.49
CA ASP A 116 16.13 -24.04 -6.34
C ASP A 116 15.47 -25.04 -7.32
N LEU A 117 14.37 -25.67 -6.93
CA LEU A 117 13.62 -26.56 -7.82
C LEU A 117 12.93 -25.76 -8.93
N LEU A 118 12.34 -24.60 -8.61
CA LEU A 118 11.79 -23.70 -9.63
C LEU A 118 12.89 -23.15 -10.55
N LEU A 119 14.03 -22.75 -9.99
CA LEU A 119 15.17 -22.24 -10.76
C LEU A 119 15.72 -23.30 -11.72
N ARG A 120 15.89 -24.55 -11.28
CA ARG A 120 16.31 -25.66 -12.15
C ARG A 120 15.24 -26.06 -13.17
N ALA A 121 13.97 -25.78 -12.89
CA ALA A 121 12.86 -26.06 -13.78
C ALA A 121 12.69 -25.00 -14.88
N GLY A 122 13.44 -23.90 -14.83
CA GLY A 122 13.27 -22.79 -15.75
C GLY A 122 14.56 -22.14 -16.20
N GLU A 123 14.40 -21.14 -17.05
CA GLU A 123 15.46 -20.26 -17.50
C GLU A 123 15.19 -18.87 -16.95
N LEU A 124 16.23 -18.23 -16.41
CA LEU A 124 16.14 -16.86 -15.96
C LEU A 124 15.97 -15.96 -17.17
N VAL A 125 14.78 -15.37 -17.31
CA VAL A 125 14.52 -14.35 -18.32
C VAL A 125 15.29 -13.11 -17.90
N PRO A 126 16.20 -12.60 -18.73
CA PRO A 126 16.92 -11.39 -18.41
C PRO A 126 15.93 -10.25 -18.14
N ASP A 127 16.10 -9.58 -17.01
CA ASP A 127 15.29 -8.41 -16.72
C ASP A 127 15.81 -7.25 -17.58
N PRO A 128 15.01 -6.68 -18.50
CA PRO A 128 15.49 -5.59 -19.36
C PRO A 128 15.93 -4.36 -18.54
N LEU A 129 15.43 -4.20 -17.30
CA LEU A 129 15.94 -3.15 -16.40
C LEU A 129 17.29 -3.47 -15.79
N ALA A 130 17.65 -4.74 -15.64
CA ALA A 130 18.96 -5.15 -15.15
C ALA A 130 20.04 -5.07 -16.24
N GLU A 131 19.65 -5.23 -17.51
CA GLU A 131 20.56 -5.11 -18.66
C GLU A 131 20.84 -3.65 -19.04
N ASP A 132 19.88 -2.73 -18.83
CA ASP A 132 20.08 -1.32 -19.13
C ASP A 132 20.88 -0.63 -18.00
N PRO A 133 22.07 -0.06 -18.27
CA PRO A 133 22.92 0.55 -17.25
C PRO A 133 22.26 1.72 -16.52
N ARG A 134 21.28 2.38 -17.15
CA ARG A 134 20.51 3.48 -16.54
C ARG A 134 19.60 3.00 -15.43
N THR A 135 19.18 1.73 -15.45
CA THR A 135 18.22 1.17 -14.50
C THR A 135 18.78 0.04 -13.65
N ALA A 136 19.91 -0.56 -14.04
CA ALA A 136 20.47 -1.76 -13.41
C ALA A 136 20.69 -1.60 -11.90
N ALA A 137 21.29 -0.47 -11.47
CA ALA A 137 21.57 -0.21 -10.07
C ALA A 137 20.27 -0.13 -9.23
N ALA A 138 19.24 0.56 -9.73
CA ALA A 138 17.95 0.64 -9.07
C ALA A 138 17.24 -0.72 -9.08
N ALA A 139 17.27 -1.43 -10.21
CA ALA A 139 16.59 -2.71 -10.37
C ALA A 139 17.15 -3.79 -9.42
N ALA A 140 18.47 -3.83 -9.24
CA ALA A 140 19.13 -4.76 -8.33
C ALA A 140 18.79 -4.50 -6.85
N GLY A 141 18.54 -3.24 -6.48
CA GLY A 141 18.25 -2.85 -5.10
C GLY A 141 16.78 -2.97 -4.71
N GLU A 142 15.86 -3.07 -5.68
CA GLU A 142 14.43 -2.87 -5.46
C GLU A 142 13.64 -4.17 -5.49
N SER A 143 12.77 -4.35 -4.48
CA SER A 143 11.92 -5.55 -4.40
C SER A 143 10.69 -5.44 -5.30
N ALA A 144 10.28 -4.25 -5.67
CA ALA A 144 9.04 -4.03 -6.38
C ALA A 144 9.36 -3.30 -7.70
N LEU A 145 9.36 -4.09 -8.78
CA LEU A 145 9.73 -3.63 -10.11
C LEU A 145 8.49 -3.48 -10.98
N PRO A 146 8.54 -2.62 -12.01
CA PRO A 146 7.48 -2.49 -13.00
C PRO A 146 7.18 -3.82 -13.70
N THR A 147 5.94 -3.96 -14.20
CA THR A 147 5.57 -5.05 -15.13
C THR A 147 6.32 -4.91 -16.45
N ASP A 148 6.47 -5.98 -17.24
CA ASP A 148 7.31 -5.95 -18.46
C ASP A 148 6.91 -4.85 -19.44
N GLY A 149 5.61 -4.62 -19.63
CA GLY A 149 5.14 -3.51 -20.45
C GLY A 149 5.48 -2.13 -19.85
N GLN A 150 5.44 -1.99 -18.51
CA GLN A 150 5.91 -0.76 -17.83
C GLN A 150 7.43 -0.61 -17.89
N LYS A 151 8.21 -1.70 -17.88
CA LYS A 151 9.67 -1.67 -18.06
C LYS A 151 10.00 -1.10 -19.43
N LYS A 152 9.36 -1.60 -20.49
CA LYS A 152 9.51 -1.07 -21.85
C LYS A 152 9.15 0.41 -21.93
N ALA A 153 7.97 0.80 -21.42
CA ALA A 153 7.55 2.21 -21.42
C ALA A 153 8.50 3.12 -20.63
N LEU A 154 9.11 2.61 -19.55
CA LEU A 154 10.12 3.35 -18.80
C LEU A 154 11.40 3.54 -19.63
N LEU A 155 11.94 2.48 -20.22
CA LEU A 155 13.17 2.52 -21.01
C LEU A 155 13.06 3.44 -22.23
N GLU A 156 11.88 3.47 -22.88
CA GLU A 156 11.55 4.40 -23.96
C GLU A 156 11.42 5.84 -23.47
N ALA A 157 10.93 6.04 -22.24
CA ALA A 157 10.78 7.37 -21.68
C ALA A 157 12.12 7.97 -21.28
N LEU A 158 13.05 7.19 -20.73
CA LEU A 158 14.34 7.64 -20.18
C LEU A 158 15.25 8.29 -21.24
N GLY A 159 15.91 9.40 -20.88
CA GLY A 159 16.97 9.98 -21.69
C GLY A 159 18.22 9.07 -21.76
N PRO A 160 19.12 9.30 -22.72
CA PRO A 160 20.30 8.44 -22.93
C PRO A 160 21.23 8.36 -21.71
N ASP A 161 21.33 9.44 -20.93
CA ASP A 161 22.19 9.52 -19.73
C ASP A 161 21.40 9.58 -18.42
N GLU A 162 20.08 9.35 -18.47
CA GLU A 162 19.21 9.52 -17.31
C GLU A 162 19.12 8.24 -16.49
N ALA A 163 19.81 8.20 -15.36
CA ALA A 163 19.76 7.09 -14.43
C ALA A 163 18.50 7.11 -13.54
N VAL A 164 17.93 5.93 -13.31
CA VAL A 164 16.90 5.69 -12.28
C VAL A 164 17.59 5.49 -10.94
N ARG A 165 17.14 6.22 -9.93
CA ARG A 165 17.67 6.18 -8.56
C ARG A 165 16.90 5.22 -7.66
N SER A 166 15.58 5.15 -7.81
CA SER A 166 14.70 4.32 -6.99
C SER A 166 13.34 4.07 -7.63
N PHE A 167 12.68 2.99 -7.20
CA PHE A 167 11.32 2.63 -7.64
C PHE A 167 10.33 2.76 -6.47
N TYR A 168 9.15 3.31 -6.75
CA TYR A 168 8.05 3.45 -5.81
C TYR A 168 6.76 2.90 -6.40
N HIS A 169 5.77 2.62 -5.55
CA HIS A 169 4.44 2.20 -5.94
C HIS A 169 3.38 3.14 -5.40
N ASP A 170 2.34 3.38 -6.20
CA ASP A 170 1.17 4.17 -5.77
C ASP A 170 -0.08 3.33 -5.49
N GLY A 171 0.11 2.01 -5.34
CA GLY A 171 -0.92 1.00 -5.20
C GLY A 171 -0.88 0.04 -6.38
N TRP A 172 -1.38 0.48 -7.54
CA TRP A 172 -1.44 -0.35 -8.76
C TRP A 172 -0.43 0.08 -9.83
N ASN A 173 0.15 1.27 -9.72
CA ASN A 173 1.14 1.77 -10.66
C ASN A 173 2.52 1.83 -10.01
N CYS A 174 3.53 1.96 -10.86
CA CYS A 174 4.92 2.16 -10.46
C CYS A 174 5.33 3.61 -10.77
N ALA A 175 6.29 4.13 -10.02
CA ALA A 175 6.94 5.39 -10.29
C ALA A 175 8.45 5.19 -10.19
N ALA A 176 9.20 5.70 -11.16
CA ALA A 176 10.65 5.70 -11.15
C ALA A 176 11.14 7.12 -10.85
N LEU A 177 11.94 7.27 -9.79
CA LEU A 177 12.63 8.53 -9.53
C LEU A 177 13.93 8.53 -10.32
N THR A 178 14.12 9.55 -11.14
CA THR A 178 15.31 9.76 -11.98
C THR A 178 16.06 11.00 -11.52
N GLU A 179 17.18 11.29 -12.17
CA GLU A 179 17.91 12.54 -11.95
C GLU A 179 17.13 13.79 -12.40
N ASN A 180 16.23 13.63 -13.38
CA ASN A 180 15.49 14.72 -14.01
C ASN A 180 14.06 14.89 -13.46
N GLY A 181 13.64 14.05 -12.51
CA GLY A 181 12.32 14.13 -11.89
C GLY A 181 11.70 12.76 -11.64
N LEU A 182 10.38 12.67 -11.78
CA LEU A 182 9.63 11.44 -11.51
C LEU A 182 8.94 10.96 -12.79
N VAL A 183 9.07 9.67 -13.11
CA VAL A 183 8.36 9.03 -14.22
C VAL A 183 7.25 8.15 -13.63
N LEU A 184 5.99 8.52 -13.84
CA LEU A 184 4.84 7.71 -13.45
C LEU A 184 4.50 6.69 -14.54
N LEU A 185 4.50 5.40 -14.21
CA LEU A 185 4.20 4.30 -15.12
C LEU A 185 2.77 3.81 -14.91
N ARG A 186 1.82 4.32 -15.70
CA ARG A 186 0.38 4.06 -15.54
C ARG A 186 -0.12 3.02 -16.53
N GLY A 187 -1.14 2.27 -16.12
CA GLY A 187 -1.87 1.34 -17.01
C GLY A 187 -1.22 -0.04 -17.07
N ILE A 188 -2.04 -1.08 -16.84
CA ILE A 188 -1.59 -2.48 -16.83
C ILE A 188 -1.59 -3.05 -18.25
N THR A 189 -2.62 -2.73 -19.05
CA THR A 189 -2.79 -3.28 -20.41
C THR A 189 -2.12 -2.42 -21.49
N ARG A 190 -2.05 -1.10 -21.25
CA ARG A 190 -1.35 -0.15 -22.10
C ARG A 190 -0.49 0.75 -21.21
N PRO A 191 0.70 0.29 -20.84
CA PRO A 191 1.61 1.06 -20.01
C PRO A 191 2.00 2.37 -20.68
N VAL A 192 1.85 3.47 -19.96
CA VAL A 192 2.23 4.82 -20.39
C VAL A 192 3.14 5.41 -19.33
N ALA A 193 4.30 5.91 -19.75
CA ALA A 193 5.19 6.68 -18.92
C ALA A 193 4.83 8.17 -19.01
N VAL A 194 4.55 8.79 -17.86
CA VAL A 194 4.25 10.22 -17.75
C VAL A 194 5.35 10.88 -16.94
N ARG A 195 6.10 11.79 -17.56
CA ARG A 195 7.14 12.57 -16.90
C ARG A 195 6.54 13.68 -16.05
N VAL A 196 7.03 13.77 -14.83
CA VAL A 196 6.77 14.85 -13.89
C VAL A 196 8.10 15.57 -13.69
N PRO A 197 8.28 16.74 -14.33
CA PRO A 197 9.52 17.49 -14.20
C PRO A 197 9.71 17.92 -12.75
N GLY A 198 10.97 17.96 -12.31
CA GLY A 198 11.34 18.57 -11.03
C GLY A 198 11.20 20.11 -11.04
N PRO A 199 11.18 20.75 -9.85
CA PRO A 199 11.14 20.11 -8.53
C PRO A 199 9.77 19.48 -8.23
N LEU A 200 9.77 18.32 -7.55
CA LEU A 200 8.53 17.64 -7.17
C LEU A 200 7.85 18.38 -6.00
N TRP A 201 6.54 18.55 -6.05
CA TRP A 201 5.81 19.16 -4.94
C TRP A 201 5.46 18.13 -3.87
N ILE A 202 6.19 18.16 -2.73
CA ILE A 202 5.99 17.23 -1.62
C ILE A 202 4.85 17.73 -0.73
N LEU A 203 3.68 17.10 -0.82
CA LEU A 203 2.53 17.36 0.04
C LEU A 203 2.81 16.91 1.48
N ARG A 204 3.46 15.76 1.62
CA ARG A 204 3.77 15.16 2.91
C ARG A 204 5.06 14.36 2.83
N ARG A 205 5.98 14.70 3.73
CA ARG A 205 7.20 13.94 3.99
C ARG A 205 6.90 12.49 4.37
N ALA A 206 7.92 11.65 4.26
CA ALA A 206 7.86 10.24 4.58
C ALA A 206 7.25 10.03 5.98
N HIS A 207 6.22 9.20 6.05
CA HIS A 207 5.52 8.94 7.30
C HIS A 207 5.01 7.49 7.38
N GLY A 208 4.80 7.04 8.60
CA GLY A 208 4.37 5.67 8.92
C GLY A 208 5.49 4.64 8.73
N ALA A 209 5.20 3.39 9.11
CA ALA A 209 6.16 2.29 9.05
C ALA A 209 6.61 1.94 7.62
N SER A 210 5.84 2.31 6.61
CA SER A 210 6.13 2.05 5.19
C SER A 210 6.86 3.21 4.49
N GLY A 211 7.23 4.28 5.20
CA GLY A 211 7.92 5.43 4.60
C GLY A 211 7.11 6.11 3.49
N THR A 212 5.79 6.19 3.62
CA THR A 212 4.93 6.73 2.55
C THR A 212 5.18 8.22 2.36
N VAL A 213 5.43 8.66 1.12
CA VAL A 213 5.55 10.07 0.74
C VAL A 213 4.33 10.45 -0.09
N GLU A 214 3.78 11.66 0.13
CA GLU A 214 2.70 12.18 -0.72
C GLU A 214 3.26 13.30 -1.61
N VAL A 215 3.12 13.12 -2.92
CA VAL A 215 3.58 14.07 -3.93
C VAL A 215 2.40 14.57 -4.75
N LEU A 216 2.45 15.83 -5.18
CA LEU A 216 1.44 16.41 -6.05
C LEU A 216 1.92 16.31 -7.50
N VAL A 217 1.18 15.55 -8.31
CA VAL A 217 1.46 15.39 -9.75
C VAL A 217 0.27 15.89 -10.54
N HIS A 218 0.49 16.89 -11.40
CA HIS A 218 -0.56 17.53 -12.20
C HIS A 218 -1.80 17.92 -11.35
N GLY A 219 -1.56 18.52 -10.18
CA GLY A 219 -2.62 18.94 -9.25
C GLY A 219 -3.31 17.79 -8.50
N ARG A 220 -2.82 16.55 -8.61
CA ARG A 220 -3.41 15.38 -7.94
C ARG A 220 -2.44 14.77 -6.93
N PRO A 221 -2.89 14.44 -5.70
CA PRO A 221 -2.04 13.79 -4.71
C PRO A 221 -1.82 12.32 -5.08
N HIS A 222 -0.56 11.91 -5.16
CA HIS A 222 -0.10 10.53 -5.31
C HIS A 222 0.62 10.09 -4.04
N LYS A 223 0.26 8.91 -3.51
CA LYS A 223 0.91 8.31 -2.35
C LYS A 223 1.95 7.32 -2.85
N LEU A 224 3.22 7.64 -2.72
CA LEU A 224 4.32 6.77 -3.15
C LEU A 224 4.85 5.98 -1.96
N ARG A 225 5.03 4.67 -2.14
CA ARG A 225 5.48 3.72 -1.13
C ARG A 225 6.59 2.83 -1.68
N GLY A 226 7.44 2.33 -0.79
CA GLY A 226 8.04 1.00 -1.00
C GLY A 226 9.34 0.96 -1.79
N SER A 227 10.14 2.03 -1.82
CA SER A 227 11.53 1.92 -2.27
C SER A 227 12.39 1.31 -1.17
N LYS A 228 13.11 0.23 -1.46
CA LYS A 228 14.13 -0.38 -0.60
C LYS A 228 15.43 0.42 -0.62
N LEU A 229 15.72 1.10 -1.73
CA LEU A 229 16.84 2.04 -1.85
C LEU A 229 16.57 3.36 -1.14
N ASP A 230 15.28 3.72 -0.97
CA ASP A 230 14.82 4.92 -0.29
C ASP A 230 13.73 4.62 0.75
N PRO A 231 14.03 3.82 1.79
CA PRO A 231 13.03 3.35 2.76
C PRO A 231 12.43 4.47 3.61
N LYS A 232 13.08 5.64 3.63
CA LYS A 232 12.65 6.83 4.38
C LYS A 232 12.23 7.97 3.46
N GLY A 233 12.06 7.73 2.15
CA GLY A 233 11.63 8.76 1.21
C GLY A 233 12.58 9.95 1.08
N LYS A 234 13.83 9.83 1.52
CA LYS A 234 14.82 10.92 1.52
C LYS A 234 15.26 11.32 0.12
N LEU A 235 15.43 10.36 -0.78
CA LEU A 235 15.76 10.66 -2.19
C LEU A 235 14.59 11.39 -2.85
N LEU A 236 13.37 10.94 -2.59
CA LEU A 236 12.17 11.56 -3.13
C LEU A 236 11.94 12.97 -2.54
N GLU A 237 12.17 13.15 -1.24
CA GLU A 237 12.13 14.46 -0.59
C GLU A 237 13.22 15.40 -1.09
N ALA A 238 14.44 14.91 -1.36
CA ALA A 238 15.53 15.71 -1.90
C ALA A 238 15.27 16.15 -3.35
N ALA A 239 14.48 15.38 -4.11
CA ALA A 239 14.07 15.72 -5.47
C ALA A 239 12.90 16.73 -5.54
N GLY A 240 12.41 17.18 -4.38
CA GLY A 240 11.22 18.02 -4.32
C GLY A 240 11.26 19.12 -3.27
N GLU A 241 10.30 20.03 -3.38
CA GLU A 241 10.08 21.09 -2.41
C GLU A 241 8.85 20.77 -1.56
N PRO A 242 8.95 20.91 -0.22
CA PRO A 242 7.78 20.78 0.63
C PRO A 242 6.79 21.89 0.28
N LEU A 243 5.55 21.52 -0.03
CA LEU A 243 4.49 22.49 -0.23
C LEU A 243 4.36 23.38 1.02
N PRO A 244 4.19 24.71 0.86
CA PRO A 244 4.02 25.63 1.97
C PRO A 244 2.93 25.16 2.95
N PRO A 245 3.09 25.36 4.27
CA PRO A 245 2.12 24.89 5.27
C PRO A 245 0.70 25.42 5.07
N ASP A 246 0.60 26.63 4.54
CA ASP A 246 -0.59 27.40 4.20
C ASP A 246 -1.19 27.04 2.83
N SER A 247 -0.54 26.16 2.06
CA SER A 247 -1.07 25.78 0.76
C SER A 247 -2.42 25.09 0.88
N PRO A 248 -3.45 25.54 0.13
CA PRO A 248 -4.78 24.91 0.12
C PRO A 248 -4.76 23.46 -0.39
N LEU A 249 -3.65 23.04 -1.02
CA LEU A 249 -3.45 21.69 -1.52
C LEU A 249 -3.04 20.69 -0.41
N ARG A 250 -2.62 21.17 0.77
CA ARG A 250 -2.43 20.32 1.95
C ARG A 250 -3.79 19.95 2.54
N LEU A 251 -4.37 18.85 2.05
CA LEU A 251 -5.60 18.29 2.62
C LEU A 251 -5.42 18.04 4.12
N GLY A 252 -6.20 18.73 4.95
CA GLY A 252 -6.23 18.55 6.41
C GLY A 252 -6.49 17.09 6.81
N ARG A 253 -6.11 16.71 8.03
CA ARG A 253 -6.16 15.31 8.50
C ARG A 253 -7.56 14.68 8.38
N GLY A 254 -8.63 15.48 8.49
CA GLY A 254 -10.04 15.04 8.50
C GLY A 254 -10.65 14.69 7.13
N THR A 255 -10.18 15.27 6.02
CA THR A 255 -10.76 15.04 4.67
C THR A 255 -10.25 13.78 3.97
N ARG A 256 -9.48 12.93 4.66
CA ARG A 256 -8.64 11.87 4.05
C ARG A 256 -9.28 10.49 3.95
N SER A 257 -10.29 10.18 4.76
CA SER A 257 -10.98 8.88 4.75
C SER A 257 -12.02 8.78 3.62
N SER A 258 -12.73 9.88 3.33
CA SER A 258 -13.79 9.92 2.30
C SER A 258 -13.25 9.84 0.86
N ALA A 259 -12.10 10.47 0.58
CA ALA A 259 -11.46 10.38 -0.75
C ALA A 259 -10.85 9.00 -1.06
N TRP A 260 -10.63 8.15 -0.04
CA TRP A 260 -10.08 6.81 -0.21
C TRP A 260 -11.15 5.79 -0.63
N VAL A 261 -12.37 5.89 -0.08
CA VAL A 261 -13.49 5.00 -0.43
C VAL A 261 -13.95 5.19 -1.87
N GLY A 262 -13.96 6.43 -2.38
CA GLY A 262 -14.33 6.73 -3.77
C GLY A 262 -13.32 6.29 -4.85
N ARG A 263 -12.18 5.71 -4.46
CA ARG A 263 -11.08 5.32 -5.38
C ARG A 263 -10.88 3.80 -5.51
N HIS A 264 -11.68 2.99 -4.82
CA HIS A 264 -11.65 1.52 -4.93
C HIS A 264 -12.93 1.00 -5.60
N PRO A 265 -12.95 0.78 -6.93
CA PRO A 265 -14.15 0.32 -7.64
C PRO A 265 -14.64 -1.06 -7.16
N VAL A 266 -13.78 -1.86 -6.53
CA VAL A 266 -14.13 -3.21 -6.04
C VAL A 266 -14.88 -3.18 -4.70
N LEU A 267 -14.66 -2.17 -3.85
CA LEU A 267 -15.36 -2.04 -2.57
C LEU A 267 -16.79 -1.49 -2.70
N VAL A 268 -17.10 -0.84 -3.82
CA VAL A 268 -18.46 -0.35 -4.13
C VAL A 268 -19.34 -1.46 -4.74
N CYS A 269 -18.75 -2.46 -5.39
CA CYS A 269 -19.50 -3.55 -6.02
C CYS A 269 -20.09 -4.58 -5.03
N THR A 270 -19.57 -4.72 -3.81
CA THR A 270 -20.07 -5.72 -2.84
C THR A 270 -21.35 -5.31 -2.11
N VAL A 271 -21.72 -4.03 -2.11
CA VAL A 271 -22.95 -3.55 -1.43
C VAL A 271 -24.17 -3.55 -2.37
N VAL A 272 -23.98 -3.50 -3.69
CA VAL A 272 -25.10 -3.42 -4.66
C VAL A 272 -25.63 -4.81 -5.07
N PHE A 273 -24.84 -5.88 -4.92
CA PHE A 273 -25.29 -7.23 -5.33
C PHE A 273 -26.22 -7.94 -4.32
N ALA A 274 -26.39 -7.41 -3.11
CA ALA A 274 -27.25 -8.03 -2.09
C ALA A 274 -28.74 -7.63 -2.19
N VAL A 275 -29.10 -6.65 -3.03
CA VAL A 275 -30.47 -6.09 -3.07
C VAL A 275 -31.25 -6.47 -4.34
N PHE A 276 -30.62 -7.08 -5.37
CA PHE A 276 -31.28 -7.36 -6.66
C PHE A 276 -31.78 -8.80 -6.88
N LEU A 277 -31.71 -9.69 -5.88
CA LEU A 277 -32.17 -11.09 -6.01
C LEU A 277 -33.45 -11.44 -5.22
N ALA A 278 -34.26 -10.43 -4.87
CA ALA A 278 -35.52 -10.64 -4.17
C ALA A 278 -36.67 -9.85 -4.82
N GLY A 279 -36.98 -10.15 -6.09
CA GLY A 279 -38.22 -9.64 -6.67
C GLY A 279 -38.27 -9.69 -8.19
N LEU A 280 -38.47 -10.87 -8.77
CA LEU A 280 -39.16 -11.02 -10.05
C LEU A 280 -39.75 -12.45 -10.09
N GLY A 281 -41.01 -12.56 -9.67
CA GLY A 281 -41.82 -13.75 -9.81
C GLY A 281 -43.14 -13.39 -10.49
N ALA A 282 -43.44 -14.14 -11.55
CA ALA A 282 -44.74 -14.36 -12.20
C ALA A 282 -45.52 -13.16 -12.78
N VAL A 283 -45.61 -13.10 -14.11
CA VAL A 283 -46.88 -13.24 -14.84
C VAL A 283 -46.61 -13.98 -16.16
N ALA A 284 -47.44 -14.98 -16.44
CA ALA A 284 -47.45 -15.78 -17.65
C ALA A 284 -48.55 -15.29 -18.63
N ASP A 285 -48.33 -15.65 -19.90
CA ASP A 285 -49.33 -16.18 -20.85
C ASP A 285 -50.05 -15.26 -21.86
N GLN A 286 -50.36 -15.89 -23.02
CA GLN A 286 -50.89 -15.43 -24.32
C GLN A 286 -49.81 -14.97 -25.33
N GLY A 287 -49.58 -15.57 -26.50
CA GLY A 287 -50.32 -16.51 -27.36
C GLY A 287 -50.05 -16.08 -28.83
N PRO A 288 -49.84 -16.99 -29.80
CA PRO A 288 -49.19 -16.65 -31.08
C PRO A 288 -50.18 -16.31 -32.21
N GLY A 289 -49.76 -15.45 -33.13
CA GLY A 289 -50.45 -15.20 -34.41
C GLY A 289 -49.45 -14.87 -35.53
N PRO A 290 -49.46 -15.59 -36.67
CA PRO A 290 -48.54 -15.36 -37.78
C PRO A 290 -49.14 -14.37 -38.80
N GLY A 291 -48.30 -13.48 -39.32
CA GLY A 291 -48.68 -12.48 -40.31
C GLY A 291 -47.47 -12.09 -41.16
N GLU A 292 -47.34 -12.79 -42.27
CA GLU A 292 -46.47 -12.58 -43.40
C GLU A 292 -46.73 -11.20 -44.06
N LYS A 293 -45.67 -10.44 -44.39
CA LYS A 293 -45.42 -9.89 -45.75
C LYS A 293 -44.29 -8.84 -45.81
N GLU A 294 -43.39 -9.13 -46.75
CA GLU A 294 -42.79 -8.23 -47.75
C GLU A 294 -41.99 -6.98 -47.31
N GLY A 295 -40.68 -7.07 -47.54
CA GLY A 295 -40.07 -6.32 -48.64
C GLY A 295 -39.91 -4.82 -48.46
N ALA A 296 -38.75 -4.39 -47.95
CA ALA A 296 -38.16 -3.13 -48.34
C ALA A 296 -36.64 -3.20 -48.19
N GLU A 297 -36.00 -3.53 -49.31
CA GLU A 297 -34.60 -3.22 -49.58
C GLU A 297 -34.47 -1.69 -49.64
N ALA A 298 -33.69 -1.12 -48.73
CA ALA A 298 -33.24 0.27 -48.82
C ALA A 298 -31.77 0.32 -48.42
N VAL A 299 -30.93 0.14 -49.44
CA VAL A 299 -29.54 0.60 -49.44
C VAL A 299 -29.55 2.12 -49.29
N VAL A 300 -29.23 2.62 -48.10
CA VAL A 300 -28.64 3.96 -47.95
C VAL A 300 -27.43 3.83 -47.04
N ALA A 301 -26.28 3.68 -47.69
CA ALA A 301 -24.99 3.96 -47.11
C ALA A 301 -24.97 5.42 -46.63
N ARG A 302 -25.20 5.63 -45.33
CA ARG A 302 -24.69 6.82 -44.63
C ARG A 302 -23.40 6.40 -43.97
N GLY A 303 -22.28 6.82 -44.55
CA GLY A 303 -20.99 6.79 -43.89
C GLY A 303 -21.09 7.51 -42.56
N GLN A 304 -21.20 6.73 -41.48
CA GLN A 304 -20.82 7.20 -40.16
C GLN A 304 -19.31 7.33 -40.20
N ALA A 305 -18.84 8.53 -40.53
CA ALA A 305 -17.54 8.98 -40.07
C ALA A 305 -17.54 8.75 -38.55
N GLU A 306 -16.73 7.81 -38.07
CA GLU A 306 -16.51 7.68 -36.64
C GLU A 306 -16.10 9.06 -36.11
N PRO A 307 -16.83 9.65 -35.15
CA PRO A 307 -16.41 10.88 -34.53
C PRO A 307 -15.24 10.53 -33.61
N THR A 308 -14.06 10.41 -34.19
CA THR A 308 -12.76 10.41 -33.50
C THR A 308 -12.37 11.82 -33.02
N GLY A 309 -13.34 12.75 -33.01
CA GLY A 309 -13.15 14.12 -32.60
C GLY A 309 -12.96 14.23 -31.09
N THR A 310 -11.82 14.78 -30.71
CA THR A 310 -11.66 15.43 -29.42
C THR A 310 -12.68 16.56 -29.28
N LEU A 311 -13.21 16.75 -28.07
CA LEU A 311 -14.16 17.80 -27.72
C LEU A 311 -13.56 18.68 -26.62
N THR A 312 -13.48 19.97 -26.86
CA THR A 312 -13.30 20.96 -25.79
C THR A 312 -14.63 21.11 -25.05
N VAL A 313 -14.64 20.73 -23.77
CA VAL A 313 -15.86 20.62 -22.99
C VAL A 313 -16.50 22.00 -22.79
N PRO A 314 -17.76 22.22 -23.22
CA PRO A 314 -18.44 23.50 -23.05
C PRO A 314 -18.83 23.73 -21.58
N SER A 315 -19.06 25.00 -21.22
CA SER A 315 -19.51 25.35 -19.86
C SER A 315 -21.02 25.13 -19.73
N TYR A 316 -21.41 24.43 -18.67
CA TYR A 316 -22.79 24.22 -18.24
C TYR A 316 -23.13 25.00 -16.97
N ARG A 317 -22.18 25.71 -16.36
CA ARG A 317 -22.39 26.45 -15.11
C ARG A 317 -23.48 27.52 -15.29
N GLY A 318 -24.44 27.55 -14.38
CA GLY A 318 -25.58 28.46 -14.38
C GLY A 318 -26.75 28.03 -15.28
N VAL A 319 -26.58 27.00 -16.11
CA VAL A 319 -27.62 26.51 -17.02
C VAL A 319 -28.61 25.61 -16.26
N PRO A 320 -29.93 25.68 -16.55
CA PRO A 320 -30.89 24.72 -16.02
C PRO A 320 -30.49 23.27 -16.37
N LEU A 321 -30.61 22.35 -15.42
CA LEU A 321 -30.08 20.98 -15.52
C LEU A 321 -30.59 20.25 -16.77
N THR A 322 -31.89 20.34 -17.05
CA THR A 322 -32.50 19.71 -18.23
C THR A 322 -31.92 20.26 -19.54
N THR A 323 -31.67 21.56 -19.61
CA THR A 323 -31.06 22.22 -20.78
C THR A 323 -29.60 21.81 -20.93
N ALA A 324 -28.86 21.74 -19.83
CA ALA A 324 -27.46 21.29 -19.83
C ALA A 324 -27.35 19.83 -20.29
N ALA A 325 -28.20 18.94 -19.78
CA ALA A 325 -28.24 17.53 -20.19
C ALA A 325 -28.59 17.39 -21.67
N ALA A 326 -29.60 18.11 -22.17
CA ALA A 326 -29.97 18.09 -23.59
C ALA A 326 -28.84 18.58 -24.51
N ARG A 327 -28.09 19.61 -24.10
CA ARG A 327 -26.88 20.07 -24.82
C ARG A 327 -25.77 19.02 -24.77
N ALA A 328 -25.54 18.42 -23.60
CA ALA A 328 -24.53 17.37 -23.44
C ALA A 328 -24.81 16.17 -24.35
N HIS A 329 -26.04 15.68 -24.45
CA HIS A 329 -26.39 14.54 -25.30
C HIS A 329 -26.11 14.73 -26.80
N ARG A 330 -25.90 15.97 -27.27
CA ARG A 330 -25.48 16.25 -28.67
C ARG A 330 -24.02 15.90 -28.91
N HIS A 331 -23.22 15.83 -27.86
CA HIS A 331 -21.85 15.36 -27.90
C HIS A 331 -21.85 13.91 -27.45
N ALA A 332 -21.20 13.01 -28.18
CA ALA A 332 -21.28 11.55 -28.01
C ALA A 332 -20.63 11.03 -26.70
N TRP A 333 -20.98 11.60 -25.55
CA TRP A 333 -20.55 11.18 -24.23
C TRP A 333 -20.99 9.74 -23.98
N ARG A 334 -20.09 8.93 -23.40
CA ARG A 334 -20.43 7.56 -22.99
C ARG A 334 -21.66 7.54 -22.08
N THR A 335 -21.73 8.50 -21.16
CA THR A 335 -22.84 8.64 -20.21
C THR A 335 -22.94 10.10 -19.75
N VAL A 336 -24.16 10.61 -19.59
CA VAL A 336 -24.44 11.89 -18.94
C VAL A 336 -25.23 11.61 -17.66
N SER A 337 -24.74 12.08 -16.52
CA SER A 337 -25.38 11.90 -15.21
C SER A 337 -25.51 13.22 -14.46
N ALA A 338 -26.39 13.25 -13.45
CA ALA A 338 -26.55 14.37 -12.53
C ALA A 338 -26.30 13.93 -11.08
N ALA A 339 -25.86 14.89 -10.26
CA ALA A 339 -25.72 14.72 -8.82
C ALA A 339 -26.05 16.04 -8.11
N ASP A 340 -26.55 15.98 -6.87
CA ASP A 340 -26.70 17.17 -6.04
C ASP A 340 -25.32 17.75 -5.72
N ALA A 341 -25.13 19.02 -6.05
CA ALA A 341 -23.92 19.75 -5.73
C ALA A 341 -23.90 20.21 -4.27
N SER A 342 -25.08 20.27 -3.62
CA SER A 342 -25.21 20.59 -2.21
C SER A 342 -24.81 19.40 -1.35
N SER A 343 -24.65 19.66 -0.07
CA SER A 343 -24.30 18.63 0.90
C SER A 343 -25.47 17.74 1.31
N ALA A 344 -26.70 18.09 0.91
CA ALA A 344 -27.90 17.28 1.16
C ALA A 344 -27.90 15.97 0.37
N ARG A 345 -27.07 15.84 -0.68
CA ARG A 345 -26.93 14.62 -1.51
C ARG A 345 -28.27 14.07 -2.00
N ARG A 346 -29.19 14.95 -2.37
CA ARG A 346 -30.49 14.54 -2.91
C ARG A 346 -30.27 13.73 -4.19
N PRO A 347 -31.08 12.69 -4.46
CA PRO A 347 -31.05 12.04 -5.75
C PRO A 347 -31.51 13.05 -6.82
N VAL A 348 -30.71 13.25 -7.87
CA VAL A 348 -31.01 14.20 -8.95
C VAL A 348 -31.10 13.45 -10.27
N LYS A 349 -32.20 13.60 -10.99
CA LYS A 349 -32.34 13.06 -12.35
C LYS A 349 -32.02 14.13 -13.39
N ILE A 350 -31.39 13.75 -14.50
CA ILE A 350 -31.07 14.67 -15.61
C ILE A 350 -32.32 15.29 -16.28
N THR A 351 -33.49 14.67 -16.07
CA THR A 351 -34.79 15.14 -16.58
C THR A 351 -35.54 16.03 -15.57
N GLU A 352 -34.96 16.30 -14.41
CA GLU A 352 -35.61 17.03 -13.31
C GLU A 352 -35.51 18.55 -13.50
N THR A 353 -36.65 19.23 -13.40
CA THR A 353 -36.77 20.69 -13.53
C THR A 353 -36.55 21.40 -12.19
N GLY A 354 -36.25 22.71 -12.22
CA GLY A 354 -36.03 23.50 -11.01
C GLY A 354 -34.63 23.33 -10.41
N TRP A 355 -33.68 22.77 -11.18
CA TRP A 355 -32.28 22.58 -10.81
C TRP A 355 -31.36 23.37 -11.75
N ARG A 356 -30.31 23.97 -11.20
CA ARG A 356 -29.27 24.72 -11.92
C ARG A 356 -27.92 24.07 -11.73
N VAL A 357 -27.17 23.88 -12.82
CA VAL A 357 -25.82 23.30 -12.78
C VAL A 357 -24.84 24.28 -12.15
N CYS A 358 -24.15 23.85 -11.11
CA CYS A 358 -23.09 24.62 -10.44
C CYS A 358 -21.70 24.19 -10.91
N PHE A 359 -21.49 22.89 -11.14
CA PHE A 359 -20.24 22.33 -11.60
C PHE A 359 -20.45 21.21 -12.60
N GLN A 360 -19.39 20.83 -13.27
CA GLN A 360 -19.37 19.75 -14.23
C GLN A 360 -18.06 18.98 -14.10
N ARG A 361 -18.10 17.72 -14.49
CA ARG A 361 -16.91 16.89 -14.64
C ARG A 361 -17.06 16.05 -15.91
N PRO A 362 -16.16 16.14 -16.90
CA PRO A 362 -14.92 16.93 -16.93
C PRO A 362 -15.15 18.45 -16.90
N SER A 363 -14.10 19.21 -16.58
CA SER A 363 -14.20 20.66 -16.39
C SER A 363 -14.36 21.39 -17.73
N HIS A 364 -14.97 22.58 -17.71
CA HIS A 364 -15.02 23.44 -18.89
C HIS A 364 -13.62 23.71 -19.44
N GLY A 365 -13.48 23.69 -20.78
CA GLY A 365 -12.22 23.93 -21.48
C GLY A 365 -11.28 22.71 -21.54
N GLU A 366 -11.59 21.62 -20.83
CA GLU A 366 -10.83 20.38 -20.93
C GLU A 366 -11.06 19.73 -22.31
N THR A 367 -10.01 19.23 -22.95
CA THR A 367 -10.13 18.51 -24.24
C THR A 367 -10.19 17.01 -23.97
N VAL A 368 -11.31 16.38 -24.32
CA VAL A 368 -11.60 14.98 -24.02
C VAL A 368 -12.10 14.21 -25.24
N HIS A 369 -12.16 12.88 -25.13
CA HIS A 369 -12.86 12.03 -26.10
C HIS A 369 -14.20 11.59 -25.48
N PRO A 370 -15.35 12.20 -25.87
CA PRO A 370 -16.63 11.96 -25.20
C PRO A 370 -17.04 10.49 -25.16
N SER A 371 -16.80 9.74 -26.24
CA SER A 371 -17.16 8.31 -26.35
C SER A 371 -16.48 7.42 -25.32
N GLY A 372 -15.33 7.84 -24.79
CA GLY A 372 -14.58 7.13 -23.75
C GLY A 372 -14.88 7.58 -22.32
N MET A 373 -15.66 8.65 -22.11
CA MET A 373 -15.77 9.33 -20.82
C MET A 373 -17.21 9.69 -20.45
N ALA A 374 -17.50 9.71 -19.14
CA ALA A 374 -18.79 10.17 -18.63
C ALA A 374 -18.73 11.66 -18.26
N LEU A 375 -19.82 12.39 -18.51
CA LEU A 375 -20.06 13.75 -18.03
C LEU A 375 -21.01 13.71 -16.83
N THR A 376 -20.60 14.28 -15.70
CA THR A 376 -21.46 14.46 -14.52
C THR A 376 -21.73 15.93 -14.29
N LEU A 377 -23.01 16.29 -14.22
CA LEU A 377 -23.50 17.64 -13.93
C LEU A 377 -23.88 17.72 -12.45
N TYR A 378 -23.20 18.58 -11.69
CA TYR A 378 -23.50 18.81 -10.29
C TYR A 378 -24.43 20.02 -10.20
N ALA A 379 -25.65 19.83 -9.73
CA ALA A 379 -26.69 20.85 -9.72
C ALA A 379 -27.25 21.09 -8.31
N VAL A 380 -27.82 22.27 -8.06
CA VAL A 380 -28.63 22.60 -6.87
C VAL A 380 -30.02 23.07 -7.31
N PRO A 381 -31.06 23.01 -6.45
CA PRO A 381 -32.32 23.68 -6.72
C PRO A 381 -32.10 25.16 -7.07
N GLU A 382 -32.86 25.72 -8.00
CA GLU A 382 -32.63 27.07 -8.54
C GLU A 382 -32.64 28.18 -7.48
N ARG A 383 -33.35 27.96 -6.37
CA ARG A 383 -33.43 28.88 -5.22
C ARG A 383 -32.23 28.81 -4.29
N GLU A 384 -31.36 27.80 -4.42
CA GLU A 384 -30.16 27.62 -3.62
C GLU A 384 -28.95 28.25 -4.30
N GLU A 385 -28.05 28.80 -3.49
CA GLU A 385 -26.76 29.28 -3.97
C GLU A 385 -25.87 28.11 -4.37
N CYS A 386 -25.18 28.26 -5.50
CA CYS A 386 -24.17 27.28 -5.89
C CYS A 386 -23.06 27.26 -4.84
N PRO A 387 -22.70 26.10 -4.28
CA PRO A 387 -21.57 26.03 -3.36
C PRO A 387 -20.29 26.45 -4.06
N ARG A 388 -19.22 26.69 -3.30
CA ARG A 388 -17.89 26.98 -3.89
C ARG A 388 -17.22 25.76 -4.49
N TRP A 389 -17.57 24.55 -4.03
CA TRP A 389 -16.97 23.28 -4.46
C TRP A 389 -18.02 22.17 -4.63
N PRO A 390 -17.89 21.30 -5.66
CA PRO A 390 -18.81 20.17 -5.86
C PRO A 390 -18.62 19.11 -4.77
N GLY A 391 -19.72 18.71 -4.10
CA GLY A 391 -19.68 17.65 -3.09
C GLY A 391 -18.85 18.01 -1.85
N GLY A 392 -18.69 19.32 -1.56
CA GLY A 392 -18.17 19.76 -0.28
C GLY A 392 -18.97 19.12 0.84
N SER A 393 -18.29 18.50 1.80
CA SER A 393 -18.96 18.07 3.02
C SER A 393 -19.67 19.28 3.63
N SER A 394 -20.92 19.11 4.10
CA SER A 394 -21.66 20.17 4.79
C SER A 394 -20.70 20.87 5.73
N ARG A 395 -20.61 22.19 5.63
CA ARG A 395 -19.86 22.98 6.60
C ARG A 395 -20.84 23.52 7.62
N VAL A 396 -20.52 23.34 8.88
CA VAL A 396 -21.29 23.86 10.01
C VAL A 396 -20.35 24.69 10.87
N VAL A 397 -20.88 25.73 11.50
CA VAL A 397 -20.13 26.49 12.50
C VAL A 397 -20.14 25.67 13.78
N MET A 398 -18.96 25.37 14.34
CA MET A 398 -18.85 24.59 15.56
C MET A 398 -19.49 25.36 16.73
N PRO A 399 -20.53 24.82 17.40
CA PRO A 399 -21.14 25.49 18.54
C PRO A 399 -20.18 25.53 19.74
N ASP A 400 -20.41 26.48 20.65
CA ASP A 400 -19.77 26.47 21.97
C ASP A 400 -20.50 25.48 22.88
N LEU A 401 -19.80 24.41 23.24
CA LEU A 401 -20.26 23.30 24.07
C LEU A 401 -19.54 23.30 25.42
N VAL A 402 -18.65 24.26 25.70
CA VAL A 402 -17.92 24.32 26.97
C VAL A 402 -18.89 24.65 28.10
N GLY A 403 -18.88 23.82 29.15
CA GLY A 403 -19.81 23.90 30.28
C GLY A 403 -21.03 23.00 30.16
N GLU A 404 -21.40 22.59 28.94
CA GLU A 404 -22.54 21.71 28.68
C GLU A 404 -22.33 20.28 29.20
N ARG A 405 -23.42 19.56 29.43
CA ARG A 405 -23.36 18.11 29.71
C ARG A 405 -23.04 17.36 28.42
N PHE A 406 -22.27 16.27 28.52
CA PHE A 406 -21.86 15.48 27.37
C PHE A 406 -23.05 14.89 26.59
N GLY A 407 -24.13 14.51 27.28
CA GLY A 407 -25.36 14.06 26.63
C GLY A 407 -25.96 15.13 25.71
N ASP A 408 -26.16 16.34 26.26
CA ASP A 408 -26.73 17.48 25.54
C ASP A 408 -25.80 17.93 24.39
N ALA A 409 -24.49 18.04 24.66
CA ALA A 409 -23.49 18.36 23.66
C ALA A 409 -23.45 17.32 22.51
N SER A 410 -23.59 16.03 22.82
CA SER A 410 -23.65 14.97 21.80
C SER A 410 -24.90 15.07 20.94
N GLN A 411 -26.04 15.47 21.52
CA GLN A 411 -27.28 15.69 20.79
C GLN A 411 -27.17 16.89 19.84
N VAL A 412 -26.68 18.03 20.33
CA VAL A 412 -26.45 19.23 19.49
C VAL A 412 -25.53 18.93 18.31
N LEU A 413 -24.46 18.17 18.52
CA LEU A 413 -23.56 17.74 17.45
C LEU A 413 -24.26 16.78 16.46
N GLY A 414 -25.11 15.90 16.95
CA GLY A 414 -25.92 15.00 16.12
C GLY A 414 -26.90 15.75 15.22
N ASP A 415 -27.56 16.79 15.72
CA ASP A 415 -28.48 17.62 14.94
C ASP A 415 -27.78 18.41 13.82
N LEU A 416 -26.47 18.65 13.97
CA LEU A 416 -25.61 19.27 12.96
C LEU A 416 -24.97 18.25 11.99
N ASP A 417 -25.37 16.98 12.05
CA ASP A 417 -24.75 15.87 11.32
C ASP A 417 -23.23 15.72 11.59
N LEU A 418 -22.73 16.22 12.72
CA LEU A 418 -21.37 15.96 13.15
C LEU A 418 -21.29 14.55 13.75
N GLY A 419 -20.25 13.82 13.38
CA GLY A 419 -20.03 12.46 13.88
C GLY A 419 -19.96 12.41 15.41
N ARG A 420 -20.25 11.24 15.98
CA ARG A 420 -20.25 11.01 17.44
C ARG A 420 -18.95 11.53 18.08
N PRO A 421 -19.01 12.41 19.08
CA PRO A 421 -17.81 12.97 19.70
C PRO A 421 -17.00 11.89 20.42
N LEU A 422 -15.67 12.06 20.45
CA LEU A 422 -14.76 11.24 21.22
C LEU A 422 -14.65 11.79 22.65
N PRO A 423 -15.16 11.08 23.68
CA PRO A 423 -15.05 11.54 25.05
C PRO A 423 -13.64 11.25 25.61
N LEU A 424 -12.99 12.31 26.07
CA LEU A 424 -11.66 12.29 26.68
C LEU A 424 -11.76 12.79 28.12
N HIS A 425 -10.95 12.27 29.03
CA HIS A 425 -10.88 12.78 30.39
C HIS A 425 -10.13 14.13 30.41
N ALA A 426 -10.70 15.18 31.02
CA ALA A 426 -10.17 16.54 30.96
C ALA A 426 -8.72 16.68 31.40
N HIS A 427 -8.32 16.05 32.51
CA HIS A 427 -6.95 16.16 33.02
C HIS A 427 -5.92 15.21 32.39
N THR A 428 -6.34 14.01 31.98
CA THR A 428 -5.38 12.97 31.52
C THR A 428 -5.32 12.85 29.99
N GLY A 429 -6.32 13.37 29.28
CA GLY A 429 -6.47 13.20 27.84
C GLY A 429 -6.71 11.75 27.40
N LYS A 430 -6.87 10.81 28.34
CA LYS A 430 -7.19 9.41 28.04
C LYS A 430 -8.63 9.31 27.58
N ARG A 431 -8.90 8.34 26.71
CA ARG A 431 -10.26 8.01 26.30
C ARG A 431 -11.06 7.57 27.53
N LEU A 432 -12.29 8.06 27.63
CA LEU A 432 -13.25 7.54 28.59
C LEU A 432 -13.82 6.25 27.99
N ASP A 433 -13.29 5.13 28.45
CA ASP A 433 -13.70 3.80 28.03
C ASP A 433 -15.05 3.46 28.72
N GLY A 434 -15.87 2.62 28.09
CA GLY A 434 -17.25 2.33 28.54
C GLY A 434 -17.39 1.70 29.94
N GLU A 435 -16.29 1.41 30.62
CA GLU A 435 -16.25 0.99 32.03
C GLU A 435 -16.36 2.17 33.01
N SER A 436 -16.14 3.40 32.54
CA SER A 436 -16.36 4.61 33.33
C SER A 436 -17.86 4.89 33.41
N ARG A 437 -18.38 5.12 34.64
CA ARG A 437 -19.79 5.50 34.89
C ARG A 437 -20.28 6.50 33.83
N ASP A 438 -21.47 6.24 33.30
CA ASP A 438 -22.14 6.95 32.21
C ASP A 438 -21.66 8.41 32.04
N PRO A 439 -20.89 8.72 30.99
CA PRO A 439 -20.32 10.04 30.80
C PRO A 439 -21.38 11.08 30.43
N ALA A 440 -22.65 10.71 30.19
CA ALA A 440 -23.71 11.64 29.79
C ALA A 440 -23.85 12.86 30.71
N ASP A 441 -23.68 12.66 32.03
CA ASP A 441 -23.77 13.74 33.03
C ASP A 441 -22.47 14.53 33.26
N TRP A 442 -21.38 14.16 32.57
CA TRP A 442 -20.10 14.84 32.73
C TRP A 442 -20.12 16.15 31.95
N ARG A 443 -19.42 17.17 32.47
CA ARG A 443 -19.36 18.49 31.83
C ARG A 443 -18.19 18.59 30.87
N VAL A 444 -18.41 19.26 29.74
CA VAL A 444 -17.36 19.58 28.76
C VAL A 444 -16.50 20.72 29.30
N CYS A 445 -15.19 20.48 29.46
CA CYS A 445 -14.22 21.51 29.86
C CYS A 445 -13.45 22.11 28.69
N ARG A 446 -13.34 21.34 27.59
CA ARG A 446 -12.66 21.75 26.36
C ARG A 446 -13.26 20.98 25.20
N GLN A 447 -13.33 21.63 24.05
CA GLN A 447 -13.75 21.02 22.79
C GLN A 447 -12.68 21.20 21.72
N ARG A 448 -12.70 20.31 20.73
CA ARG A 448 -11.98 20.46 19.47
C ARG A 448 -12.85 19.89 18.36
N PRO A 449 -13.17 20.61 17.28
CA PRO A 449 -12.77 21.99 16.95
C PRO A 449 -13.19 23.06 17.97
N GLU A 450 -12.53 24.22 17.94
CA GLU A 450 -12.87 25.39 18.77
C GLU A 450 -14.25 25.94 18.37
N PRO A 451 -14.97 26.61 19.29
CA PRO A 451 -16.23 27.27 18.96
C PRO A 451 -16.05 28.28 17.81
N ASP A 452 -17.14 28.53 17.09
CA ASP A 452 -17.21 29.43 15.92
C ASP A 452 -16.33 29.04 14.72
N THR A 453 -15.69 27.86 14.78
CA THR A 453 -14.87 27.35 13.69
C THR A 453 -15.74 26.67 12.64
N GLU A 454 -15.65 27.11 11.38
CA GLU A 454 -16.33 26.45 10.26
C GLU A 454 -15.69 25.07 9.99
N VAL A 455 -16.45 23.99 10.23
CA VAL A 455 -15.97 22.61 10.12
C VAL A 455 -16.83 21.76 9.21
N SER A 456 -16.21 20.78 8.56
CA SER A 456 -16.92 19.77 7.78
C SER A 456 -17.72 18.84 8.70
N THR A 457 -18.91 18.39 8.31
CA THR A 457 -19.70 17.38 9.06
C THR A 457 -18.98 16.03 9.22
N THR A 458 -17.97 15.77 8.39
CA THR A 458 -17.09 14.58 8.55
C THR A 458 -15.94 14.79 9.54
N THR A 459 -15.82 15.97 10.13
CA THR A 459 -14.80 16.29 11.12
C THR A 459 -15.09 15.54 12.42
N GLY A 460 -14.11 14.81 12.93
CA GLY A 460 -14.21 14.22 14.27
C GLY A 460 -14.14 15.31 15.34
N VAL A 461 -15.04 15.23 16.32
CA VAL A 461 -15.09 16.14 17.46
C VAL A 461 -14.51 15.45 18.69
N ASP A 462 -13.55 16.07 19.35
CA ASP A 462 -13.01 15.61 20.64
C ASP A 462 -13.60 16.49 21.75
N LEU A 463 -14.18 15.87 22.78
CA LEU A 463 -14.71 16.57 23.96
C LEU A 463 -13.96 16.09 25.21
N TRP A 464 -13.36 17.02 25.94
CA TRP A 464 -12.68 16.76 27.21
C TRP A 464 -13.66 16.97 28.35
N LEU A 465 -13.96 15.90 29.07
CA LEU A 465 -15.03 15.83 30.05
C LEU A 465 -14.48 15.73 31.47
N ILE A 466 -15.20 16.32 32.42
CA ILE A 466 -14.94 16.16 33.85
C ILE A 466 -16.18 15.64 34.57
N GLY A 467 -15.96 14.70 35.49
CA GLY A 467 -17.04 14.13 36.30
C GLY A 467 -17.70 15.16 37.23
N PRO A 468 -18.96 14.93 37.64
CA PRO A 468 -19.68 15.82 38.55
C PRO A 468 -18.88 16.15 39.82
N GLY A 469 -18.98 17.40 40.28
CA GLY A 469 -18.32 17.88 41.50
C GLY A 469 -16.83 18.25 41.35
N ASN A 470 -16.23 18.00 40.19
CA ASN A 470 -14.84 18.40 39.92
C ASN A 470 -14.79 19.65 39.03
N PRO A 471 -13.91 20.62 39.31
CA PRO A 471 -13.76 21.83 38.49
C PRO A 471 -12.98 21.55 37.21
N CYS A 472 -13.26 22.31 36.14
CA CYS A 472 -12.53 22.26 34.86
C CYS A 472 -11.11 22.85 34.91
N ALA A 473 -10.55 23.07 36.10
CA ALA A 473 -9.26 23.75 36.27
C ALA A 473 -8.17 23.11 35.40
N GLU A 474 -7.37 23.95 34.73
CA GLU A 474 -6.32 23.50 33.81
C GLU A 474 -5.38 22.50 34.52
N PRO A 475 -4.93 21.43 33.82
CA PRO A 475 -3.94 20.54 34.40
C PRO A 475 -2.68 21.33 34.77
N SER A 476 -2.24 21.13 36.01
CA SER A 476 -1.01 21.67 36.59
C SER A 476 0.15 21.62 35.58
N PRO A 477 0.97 22.68 35.47
CA PRO A 477 2.01 22.81 34.47
C PRO A 477 2.89 21.56 34.42
N THR A 478 3.14 21.07 33.20
CA THR A 478 4.10 20.00 32.92
C THR A 478 5.35 20.20 33.76
N PRO A 479 5.81 19.19 34.55
CA PRO A 479 7.00 19.34 35.37
C PRO A 479 8.17 19.76 34.48
N THR A 480 8.77 20.91 34.82
CA THR A 480 9.93 21.46 34.14
C THR A 480 11.01 20.39 34.04
N PRO A 481 11.60 20.15 32.85
CA PRO A 481 12.68 19.19 32.70
C PRO A 481 13.79 19.49 33.70
N LYS A 482 14.16 18.49 34.51
CA LYS A 482 15.26 18.61 35.47
C LYS A 482 16.54 18.99 34.70
N PRO A 483 17.31 20.00 35.14
CA PRO A 483 18.46 20.52 34.38
C PRO A 483 19.43 19.41 33.99
N GLU A 484 19.85 19.39 32.72
CA GLU A 484 20.84 18.43 32.24
C GLU A 484 22.14 18.51 33.08
N PRO A 485 22.72 17.37 33.49
CA PRO A 485 24.00 17.36 34.18
C PRO A 485 25.10 17.98 33.31
N LYS A 486 25.87 18.92 33.86
CA LYS A 486 26.97 19.60 33.15
C LYS A 486 27.91 18.58 32.47
N PRO A 487 28.33 18.83 31.21
CA PRO A 487 29.23 17.94 30.49
C PRO A 487 30.56 17.77 31.23
N LYS A 488 31.02 16.53 31.39
CA LYS A 488 32.35 16.25 31.93
C LYS A 488 33.46 16.72 30.97
N PRO A 489 34.60 17.22 31.47
CA PRO A 489 35.71 17.70 30.63
C PRO A 489 36.25 16.61 29.71
N LYS A 490 36.55 16.98 28.46
CA LYS A 490 37.20 16.10 27.47
C LYS A 490 38.59 15.66 27.99
N PRO A 491 38.95 14.37 27.90
CA PRO A 491 40.30 13.89 28.20
C PRO A 491 41.33 14.47 27.21
N GLU A 492 42.51 14.84 27.72
CA GLU A 492 43.61 15.36 26.92
C GLU A 492 44.16 14.33 25.89
N PRO A 493 44.61 14.78 24.71
CA PRO A 493 45.17 13.90 23.68
C PRO A 493 46.51 13.29 24.11
N ARG A 494 46.64 11.97 23.96
CA ARG A 494 47.92 11.28 24.15
C ARG A 494 48.91 11.59 23.02
N PRO A 495 50.23 11.71 23.30
CA PRO A 495 51.25 11.97 22.29
C PRO A 495 51.37 10.83 21.28
N ARG A 496 51.55 11.18 20.01
CA ARG A 496 51.85 10.22 18.92
C ARG A 496 53.33 9.80 18.99
N PRO A 497 53.65 8.50 18.86
CA PRO A 497 55.04 8.07 18.74
C PRO A 497 55.63 8.44 17.37
N SER A 498 56.81 9.05 17.42
CA SER A 498 57.65 9.38 16.28
C SER A 498 58.40 8.12 15.83
N TYR A 499 58.21 7.71 14.57
CA TYR A 499 59.06 6.72 13.91
C TYR A 499 60.01 7.48 12.98
N GLY A 500 61.23 7.72 13.46
CA GLY A 500 62.37 8.11 12.63
C GLY A 500 62.96 6.86 11.97
N ILE A 501 63.02 6.86 10.65
CA ILE A 501 63.73 5.85 9.86
C ILE A 501 65.10 6.44 9.53
N THR A 502 66.16 5.84 10.08
CA THR A 502 67.56 6.06 9.68
C THR A 502 68.20 4.74 9.28
N THR A 503 68.40 4.61 7.97
CA THR A 503 69.59 4.14 7.21
C THR A 503 70.67 3.27 7.88
N GLY A 504 71.04 2.18 7.18
CA GLY A 504 72.31 1.43 7.26
C GLY A 504 72.26 0.24 8.23
N GLY A 505 72.71 -0.98 7.94
CA GLY A 505 73.48 -1.58 6.84
C GLY A 505 74.18 -2.82 7.44
N SER A 506 74.30 -3.91 6.67
CA SER A 506 75.20 -5.07 6.94
C SER A 506 74.83 -5.93 8.18
N THR A 507 75.00 -7.26 8.32
CA THR A 507 75.77 -8.32 7.64
C THR A 507 75.41 -9.67 8.31
N SER A 508 75.40 -10.76 7.52
CA SER A 508 75.85 -12.15 7.81
C SER A 508 75.56 -12.90 9.13
N GLY A 509 75.15 -14.18 8.95
CA GLY A 509 75.43 -15.33 9.85
C GLY A 509 74.41 -15.50 10.98
N GLY A 510 73.87 -16.66 11.33
CA GLY A 510 74.34 -18.03 11.17
C GLY A 510 74.18 -18.73 12.53
N SER A 511 73.39 -19.81 12.55
CA SER A 511 73.50 -20.97 13.45
C SER A 511 72.98 -20.92 14.91
N THR A 512 72.14 -21.94 15.16
CA THR A 512 72.16 -22.91 16.29
C THR A 512 71.86 -22.47 17.72
N GLY A 513 70.80 -23.07 18.28
CA GLY A 513 70.97 -24.10 19.31
C GLY A 513 70.86 -23.68 20.79
N GLY A 514 69.80 -24.15 21.43
CA GLY A 514 69.92 -24.89 22.70
C GLY A 514 69.67 -24.15 24.02
N GLY A 515 68.80 -24.76 24.84
CA GLY A 515 68.88 -24.77 26.31
C GLY A 515 68.12 -23.65 27.04
N SER A 516 66.88 -23.84 27.50
CA SER A 516 66.43 -24.56 28.72
C SER A 516 66.25 -23.69 29.99
N SER A 517 65.13 -23.93 30.68
CA SER A 517 64.76 -23.57 32.07
C SER A 517 64.34 -22.11 32.34
N SER A 518 63.29 -21.77 33.11
CA SER A 518 62.47 -22.50 34.09
C SER A 518 61.19 -21.70 34.45
N GLY A 519 60.13 -22.39 34.90
CA GLY A 519 59.10 -21.85 35.81
C GLY A 519 57.69 -21.70 35.22
N THR A 520 56.86 -22.74 35.21
CA THR A 520 55.79 -23.05 36.19
C THR A 520 54.65 -22.03 36.28
N GLY A 521 53.42 -22.47 35.97
CA GLY A 521 52.20 -21.77 36.41
C GLY A 521 50.93 -22.05 35.60
N SER A 522 50.35 -23.23 35.81
CA SER A 522 49.00 -23.72 35.44
C SER A 522 47.90 -22.65 35.27
N THR A 523 47.03 -22.72 34.26
CA THR A 523 45.78 -23.51 34.30
C THR A 523 45.14 -23.61 32.90
N GLY A 524 44.53 -24.78 32.62
CA GLY A 524 44.03 -25.22 31.31
C GLY A 524 42.90 -24.37 30.71
N GLY A 525 42.56 -24.51 29.43
CA GLY A 525 42.70 -25.65 28.53
C GLY A 525 41.30 -25.96 27.97
N GLY A 526 41.14 -25.88 26.65
CA GLY A 526 39.88 -26.27 26.01
C GLY A 526 39.67 -25.68 24.61
N SER A 527 40.52 -26.07 23.66
CA SER A 527 40.19 -25.98 22.23
C SER A 527 39.31 -27.17 21.82
N PHE A 528 38.14 -26.87 21.24
CA PHE A 528 37.43 -27.67 20.23
C PHE A 528 36.72 -26.64 19.34
N GLY A 529 36.76 -26.63 18.01
CA GLY A 529 36.84 -27.76 17.10
C GLY A 529 35.44 -28.32 16.85
N GLY A 530 34.65 -27.69 15.96
CA GLY A 530 33.52 -28.34 15.29
C GLY A 530 32.09 -27.85 15.59
N SER A 531 31.32 -27.74 14.50
CA SER A 531 29.85 -27.74 14.37
C SER A 531 29.03 -26.52 14.77
N GLY A 532 28.29 -26.01 13.77
CA GLY A 532 27.29 -24.95 13.89
C GLY A 532 26.17 -25.33 14.86
N GLY A 533 26.24 -24.77 16.07
CA GLY A 533 25.13 -24.65 16.99
C GLY A 533 24.81 -23.17 17.15
N SER A 534 23.58 -22.77 16.84
CA SER A 534 23.08 -21.41 17.02
C SER A 534 23.29 -20.95 18.47
N THR A 535 24.28 -20.11 18.71
CA THR A 535 24.48 -19.44 20.01
C THR A 535 23.37 -18.41 20.18
N GLY A 536 22.25 -18.82 20.79
CA GLY A 536 21.14 -17.92 21.12
C GLY A 536 21.61 -16.74 21.97
N ALA A 537 21.01 -15.57 21.74
CA ALA A 537 21.37 -14.35 22.48
C ALA A 537 21.16 -14.54 23.99
N ARG A 538 22.08 -14.05 24.83
CA ARG A 538 21.85 -13.96 26.27
C ARG A 538 21.68 -12.49 26.67
N PHE A 539 20.69 -12.20 27.51
CA PHE A 539 20.50 -10.84 28.03
C PHE A 539 21.79 -10.33 28.69
N GLY A 540 22.13 -9.07 28.41
CA GLY A 540 23.35 -8.42 28.89
C GLY A 540 24.62 -8.69 28.05
N GLN A 541 24.60 -9.67 27.13
CA GLN A 541 25.71 -9.82 26.17
C GLN A 541 25.73 -8.67 25.17
N TYR A 542 26.95 -8.35 24.71
CA TYR A 542 27.13 -7.31 23.69
C TYR A 542 26.44 -7.69 22.39
N CYS A 543 25.91 -6.69 21.71
CA CYS A 543 25.22 -6.85 20.44
C CYS A 543 25.56 -5.68 19.51
N SER A 544 25.42 -5.91 18.21
CA SER A 544 25.55 -4.89 17.19
C SER A 544 24.78 -5.34 15.95
N PRO A 545 24.05 -4.45 15.25
CA PRO A 545 23.82 -3.05 15.57
C PRO A 545 22.74 -2.83 16.65
N VAL A 546 22.72 -1.63 17.27
CA VAL A 546 21.60 -1.18 18.13
C VAL A 546 20.30 -1.25 17.33
N GLY A 547 19.28 -1.88 17.90
CA GLY A 547 18.00 -2.15 17.26
C GLY A 547 17.87 -3.55 16.65
N ALA A 548 18.95 -4.33 16.55
CA ALA A 548 18.87 -5.74 16.16
C ALA A 548 17.91 -6.51 17.08
N THR A 549 17.23 -7.52 16.54
CA THR A 549 16.33 -8.41 17.27
C THR A 549 16.88 -9.84 17.21
N ALA A 550 16.76 -10.59 18.30
CA ALA A 550 17.16 -11.99 18.37
C ALA A 550 16.19 -12.77 19.27
N THR A 551 16.26 -14.08 19.22
CA THR A 551 15.61 -14.97 20.19
C THR A 551 16.67 -15.47 21.15
N THR A 552 16.42 -15.35 22.45
CA THR A 552 17.34 -15.85 23.47
C THR A 552 17.34 -17.37 23.51
N VAL A 553 18.33 -17.98 24.17
CA VAL A 553 18.43 -19.44 24.34
C VAL A 553 17.18 -20.08 24.96
N ASP A 554 16.39 -19.31 25.72
CA ASP A 554 15.13 -19.69 26.34
C ASP A 554 13.88 -19.23 25.56
N GLY A 555 14.02 -18.85 24.29
CA GLY A 555 12.90 -18.59 23.39
C GLY A 555 12.26 -17.20 23.51
N ARG A 556 12.80 -16.30 24.34
CA ARG A 556 12.24 -14.96 24.54
C ARG A 556 12.78 -13.97 23.48
N PRO A 557 11.95 -13.03 23.00
CA PRO A 557 12.42 -11.98 22.11
C PRO A 557 13.37 -11.03 22.86
N ALA A 558 14.54 -10.79 22.29
CA ALA A 558 15.52 -9.81 22.73
C ALA A 558 15.72 -8.73 21.67
N LYS A 559 16.00 -7.51 22.13
CA LYS A 559 16.38 -6.39 21.28
C LYS A 559 17.69 -5.78 21.76
N CYS A 560 18.52 -5.34 20.83
CA CYS A 560 19.80 -4.72 21.11
C CYS A 560 19.59 -3.24 21.50
N PHE A 561 19.95 -2.85 22.72
CA PHE A 561 19.81 -1.47 23.22
C PHE A 561 21.17 -0.87 23.55
N MET A 562 21.31 0.44 23.37
CA MET A 562 22.48 1.18 23.86
C MET A 562 22.39 1.32 25.39
N GLY A 563 23.34 0.72 26.11
CA GLY A 563 23.46 0.89 27.55
C GLY A 563 23.91 2.30 27.94
N LYS A 564 23.72 2.68 29.22
CA LYS A 564 24.22 3.95 29.77
C LYS A 564 25.75 4.07 29.70
N ASP A 565 26.44 2.93 29.58
CA ASP A 565 27.89 2.83 29.39
C ASP A 565 28.33 3.04 27.92
N GLY A 566 27.40 3.34 27.01
CA GLY A 566 27.67 3.50 25.58
C GLY A 566 27.97 2.18 24.86
N ARG A 567 27.71 1.03 25.50
CA ARG A 567 27.89 -0.29 24.89
C ARG A 567 26.54 -0.93 24.63
N ALA A 568 26.36 -1.45 23.43
CA ALA A 568 25.11 -2.07 23.02
C ALA A 568 24.99 -3.49 23.58
N ARG A 569 23.86 -3.82 24.22
CA ARG A 569 23.60 -5.14 24.84
C ARG A 569 22.18 -5.63 24.58
N TRP A 570 22.01 -6.95 24.55
CA TRP A 570 20.69 -7.59 24.44
C TRP A 570 19.85 -7.30 25.71
N GLY A 571 18.65 -6.75 25.54
CA GLY A 571 17.68 -6.47 26.60
C GLY A 571 16.26 -6.90 26.21
N TYR A 572 15.33 -6.81 27.16
CA TYR A 572 13.93 -7.17 26.94
C TYR A 572 13.28 -6.27 25.88
N GLY A 573 12.70 -6.88 24.85
CA GLY A 573 11.82 -6.17 23.94
C GLY A 573 10.44 -6.03 24.56
N SER A 574 10.20 -4.96 25.33
CA SER A 574 8.83 -4.53 25.66
C SER A 574 8.24 -3.87 24.41
N GLY A 575 7.75 -4.70 23.48
CA GLY A 575 6.93 -4.28 22.36
C GLY A 575 5.48 -4.12 22.78
#